data_AF-A0A355D6Y8-F1
#
_entry.id   AF-A0A355D6Y8-F1
#
_cell.length_a   1.000
_cell.length_b   1.000
_cell.length_c   1.000
_cell.angle_alpha   90.00
_cell.angle_beta   90.00
_cell.angle_gamma   90.00
#
_symmetry.space_group_name_H-M   'P 1'
#
loop_
_entity.id
_entity.type
_entity.pdbx_description
1 polymer ?
#
loop_
_entity_poly.entity_id
_entity_poly.type
_entity_poly.pdbx_seq_one_letter_code
_entity_poly.pdbx_strand_id
1 'polypeptide(L)'
;MSQISLLRIANFLGIEEQEIKAAKINILRGPNGEGKTSVIEALEKTFTNKSRRTEVVRHGTDEAALYVELDDGLEVNRRIRSDKADYLKIR
;
A
#
# COMPACT_ATOMS: atom_id res chain seq x y z
N MET A 1 -2.89 -12.27 -17.73
CA MET A 1 -2.09 -11.55 -16.71
C MET A 1 -3.06 -10.83 -15.82
N SER A 2 -3.05 -11.16 -14.54
CA SER A 2 -3.93 -10.57 -13.55
C SER A 2 -3.66 -9.07 -13.41
N GLN A 3 -4.71 -8.29 -13.18
CA GLN A 3 -4.66 -6.85 -12.96
C GLN A 3 -5.07 -6.55 -11.53
N ILE A 4 -4.54 -5.45 -10.97
CA ILE A 4 -5.03 -4.95 -9.68
C ILE A 4 -6.47 -4.45 -9.88
N SER A 5 -7.39 -4.90 -9.02
CA SER A 5 -8.78 -4.44 -8.99
C SER A 5 -9.00 -3.40 -7.87
N LEU A 6 -8.36 -3.60 -6.71
CA LEU A 6 -8.48 -2.74 -5.55
C LEU A 6 -7.15 -2.58 -4.82
N LEU A 7 -6.85 -1.36 -4.40
CA LEU A 7 -5.74 -1.02 -3.51
C LEU A 7 -6.29 -0.22 -2.32
N ARG A 8 -5.93 -0.62 -1.11
CA ARG A 8 -6.16 0.15 0.12
C ARG A 8 -4.85 0.34 0.85
N ILE A 9 -4.62 1.57 1.30
CA ILE A 9 -3.44 1.99 2.03
C ILE A 9 -3.91 2.71 3.28
N ALA A 10 -3.38 2.33 4.44
CA ALA A 10 -3.56 3.05 5.68
C ALA A 10 -2.22 3.27 6.38
N ASN A 11 -2.01 4.48 6.90
CA ASN A 11 -0.85 4.89 7.70
C ASN A 11 0.51 4.56 7.07
N PHE A 12 0.64 4.74 5.76
CA PHE A 12 1.88 4.45 5.03
C PHE A 12 2.48 5.73 4.48
N LEU A 13 3.68 6.09 4.95
CA LEU A 13 4.35 7.33 4.59
C LEU A 13 3.44 8.54 4.86
N GLY A 14 3.27 9.42 3.87
CA GLY A 14 2.37 10.57 3.96
C GLY A 14 0.87 10.24 3.81
N ILE A 15 0.50 8.98 3.58
CA ILE A 15 -0.90 8.56 3.38
C ILE A 15 -1.49 8.12 4.73
N GLU A 16 -2.55 8.80 5.16
CA GLU A 16 -3.36 8.38 6.31
C GLU A 16 -4.32 7.26 5.92
N GLU A 17 -5.15 7.51 4.91
CA GLU A 17 -6.03 6.51 4.31
C GLU A 17 -6.21 6.81 2.82
N GLN A 18 -6.16 5.78 1.98
CA GLN A 18 -6.43 5.89 0.55
C GLN A 18 -7.02 4.57 0.03
N GLU A 19 -8.14 4.66 -0.69
CA GLU A 19 -8.68 3.57 -1.49
C GLU A 19 -8.58 3.94 -2.98
N ILE A 20 -8.15 3.00 -3.81
CA ILE A 20 -8.09 3.14 -5.27
C ILE A 20 -8.72 1.89 -5.89
N LYS A 21 -9.84 2.08 -6.58
CA LYS A 21 -10.40 1.08 -7.49
C LYS A 21 -9.71 1.23 -8.83
N ALA A 22 -8.87 0.26 -9.17
CA ALA A 22 -8.02 0.34 -10.32
C ALA A 22 -8.82 0.08 -11.61
N ALA A 23 -8.53 0.87 -12.64
CA ALA A 23 -9.04 0.72 -13.99
C ALA A 23 -7.90 0.37 -14.95
N LYS A 24 -8.21 0.23 -16.25
CA LYS A 24 -7.22 0.00 -17.30
C LYS A 24 -6.09 1.05 -17.33
N ILE A 25 -6.42 2.30 -17.03
CA ILE A 25 -5.46 3.41 -16.91
C ILE A 25 -5.79 4.15 -15.61
N ASN A 26 -4.81 4.29 -14.73
CA ASN A 26 -4.96 4.98 -13.44
C ASN A 26 -4.13 6.26 -13.44
N ILE A 27 -4.77 7.38 -13.12
CA ILE A 27 -4.15 8.70 -13.11
C ILE A 27 -4.13 9.22 -11.67
N LEU A 28 -2.94 9.23 -11.06
CA LEU A 28 -2.72 9.83 -9.74
C LEU A 28 -2.29 11.29 -9.93
N ARG A 29 -3.13 12.24 -9.53
CA ARG A 29 -2.92 13.70 -9.70
C ARG A 29 -3.07 14.44 -8.39
N GLY A 30 -2.39 15.60 -8.35
CA GLY A 30 -2.51 16.61 -7.31
C GLY A 30 -1.15 17.18 -6.86
N PRO A 31 -1.07 18.05 -5.84
CA PRO A 31 0.15 18.75 -5.45
C PRO A 31 1.35 17.89 -5.06
N ASN A 32 2.55 18.48 -5.06
CA ASN A 32 3.75 17.80 -4.55
C ASN A 32 3.56 17.43 -3.06
N GLY A 33 4.06 16.26 -2.65
CA GLY A 33 3.95 15.77 -1.27
C GLY A 33 2.63 15.06 -0.92
N GLU A 34 1.63 15.05 -1.80
CA GLU A 34 0.29 14.46 -1.54
C GLU A 34 0.25 12.92 -1.62
N GLY A 35 1.40 12.25 -1.66
CA GLY A 35 1.44 10.79 -1.57
C GLY A 35 1.34 10.00 -2.88
N LYS A 36 1.36 10.65 -4.06
CA LYS A 36 1.41 9.94 -5.36
C LYS A 36 2.52 8.89 -5.45
N THR A 37 3.75 9.26 -5.09
CA THR A 37 4.88 8.32 -5.05
C THR A 37 4.70 7.29 -3.95
N SER A 38 4.09 7.67 -2.82
CA SER A 38 3.78 6.75 -1.72
C SER A 38 2.82 5.64 -2.13
N VAL A 39 1.88 5.89 -3.04
CA VAL A 39 1.01 4.85 -3.63
C VAL A 39 1.84 3.80 -4.39
N ILE A 40 2.83 4.24 -5.17
CA ILE A 40 3.72 3.33 -5.91
C ILE A 40 4.61 2.54 -4.95
N GLU A 41 5.16 3.20 -3.92
CA GLU A 41 5.95 2.53 -2.89
C GLU A 41 5.13 1.54 -2.06
N ALA A 42 3.86 1.83 -1.80
CA ALA A 42 2.93 0.92 -1.14
C ALA A 42 2.69 -0.34 -1.98
N LEU A 43 2.49 -0.20 -3.29
CA LEU A 43 2.38 -1.34 -4.21
C LEU A 43 3.65 -2.18 -4.23
N GLU A 44 4.82 -1.54 -4.36
CA GLU A 44 6.11 -2.25 -4.33
C GLU A 44 6.31 -3.00 -3.02
N LYS A 45 6.03 -2.35 -1.87
CA LYS A 45 6.15 -2.96 -0.55
C LYS A 45 5.19 -4.14 -0.37
N THR A 46 3.96 -4.03 -0.88
CA THR A 46 2.96 -5.09 -0.81
C THR A 46 3.48 -6.38 -1.45
N PHE A 47 3.97 -6.28 -2.69
CA PHE A 47 4.40 -7.45 -3.48
C PHE A 47 5.82 -7.95 -3.18
N THR A 48 6.75 -7.05 -2.84
CA THR A 48 8.18 -7.41 -2.74
C THR A 48 8.72 -7.41 -1.31
N ASN A 49 7.96 -6.85 -0.36
CA ASN A 49 8.42 -6.51 0.99
C ASN A 49 9.65 -5.58 1.04
N LYS A 50 10.08 -4.99 -0.07
CA LYS A 50 11.19 -4.03 -0.09
C LYS A 50 10.70 -2.64 0.28
N SER A 51 11.56 -1.88 0.94
CA SER A 51 11.31 -0.47 1.28
C SER A 51 12.40 0.38 0.65
N ARG A 52 12.04 1.50 0.00
CA ARG A 52 13.00 2.50 -0.46
C ARG A 52 13.46 3.43 0.66
N ARG A 53 12.63 3.55 1.69
CA ARG A 53 12.83 4.41 2.86
C ARG A 53 13.06 3.56 4.10
N THR A 54 13.79 4.12 5.05
CA THR A 54 14.06 3.49 6.36
C THR A 54 12.79 3.35 7.19
N GLU A 55 11.94 4.38 7.17
CA GLU A 55 10.66 4.42 7.86
C GLU A 55 9.53 4.49 6.84
N VAL A 56 8.55 3.59 6.99
CA VAL A 56 7.40 3.46 6.08
C VAL A 56 6.06 3.56 6.79
N VAL A 57 6.04 3.35 8.10
CA VAL A 57 4.87 3.61 8.95
C VAL A 57 4.74 5.12 9.12
N ARG A 58 3.53 5.65 8.99
CA ARG A 58 3.27 7.08 9.16
C ARG A 58 3.62 7.50 10.59
N HIS A 59 4.30 8.64 10.74
CA HIS A 59 4.66 9.15 12.05
C HIS A 59 3.44 9.31 12.97
N GLY A 60 3.61 8.93 14.24
CA GLY A 60 2.54 8.95 15.23
C GLY A 60 1.59 7.74 15.16
N THR A 61 1.90 6.73 14.34
CA THR A 61 1.16 5.48 14.24
C THR A 61 2.08 4.28 14.42
N ASP A 62 1.53 3.15 14.86
CA ASP A 62 2.31 1.95 15.17
C ASP A 62 2.17 0.85 14.09
N GLU A 63 1.25 1.05 13.15
CA GLU A 63 0.94 0.07 12.10
C GLU A 63 0.57 0.77 10.79
N ALA A 64 1.19 0.32 9.69
CA ALA A 64 0.74 0.58 8.33
C ALA A 64 0.05 -0.67 7.76
N ALA A 65 -1.07 -0.50 7.06
CA ALA A 65 -1.79 -1.58 6.41
C ALA A 65 -1.87 -1.36 4.90
N LEU A 66 -1.47 -2.39 4.14
CA LEU A 66 -1.48 -2.42 2.69
C LEU A 66 -2.30 -3.61 2.22
N TYR A 67 -3.34 -3.35 1.44
CA TYR A 67 -4.20 -4.38 0.88
C TYR A 67 -4.31 -4.22 -0.62
N VAL A 68 -4.10 -5.30 -1.35
CA VAL A 68 -4.29 -5.38 -2.80
C VAL A 68 -5.16 -6.58 -3.13
N GLU A 69 -6.12 -6.37 -4.02
CA GLU A 69 -6.92 -7.42 -4.65
C GLU A 69 -6.64 -7.42 -6.15
N LEU A 70 -6.52 -8.61 -6.72
CA LEU A 70 -6.39 -8.82 -8.16
C LEU A 70 -7.72 -9.28 -8.76
N ASP A 71 -7.87 -9.10 -10.07
CA ASP A 71 -9.06 -9.50 -10.83
C ASP A 71 -9.24 -11.03 -10.98
N ASP A 72 -8.25 -11.83 -10.57
CA ASP A 72 -8.32 -13.29 -10.50
C ASP A 72 -8.68 -13.83 -9.11
N GLY A 73 -8.97 -12.93 -8.16
CA GLY A 73 -9.36 -13.27 -6.79
C GLY A 73 -8.20 -13.39 -5.80
N LEU A 74 -6.95 -13.21 -6.24
CA LEU A 74 -5.82 -13.16 -5.31
C LEU A 74 -5.88 -11.90 -4.44
N GLU A 75 -5.80 -12.08 -3.13
CA GLU A 75 -5.74 -10.97 -2.16
C GLU A 75 -4.40 -10.99 -1.41
N VAL A 76 -3.76 -9.83 -1.28
CA VAL A 76 -2.58 -9.63 -0.43
C VAL A 76 -2.93 -8.63 0.67
N ASN A 77 -2.84 -9.06 1.93
CA ASN A 77 -2.98 -8.20 3.10
C ASN A 77 -1.66 -8.19 3.88
N ARG A 78 -0.93 -7.07 3.81
CA ARG A 78 0.33 -6.85 4.50
C ARG A 78 0.17 -5.77 5.56
N ARG A 79 0.67 -6.02 6.77
CA ARG A 79 0.76 -5.00 7.82
C ARG A 79 2.19 -4.89 8.32
N ILE A 80 2.68 -3.67 8.40
CA ILE A 80 4.02 -3.33 8.87
C ILE A 80 3.86 -2.73 10.25
N ARG A 81 4.53 -3.28 11.25
CA ARG A 81 4.25 -2.98 12.66
C ARG A 81 5.53 -2.63 13.40
N SER A 82 5.47 -1.59 14.22
CA SER A 82 6.61 -1.09 14.98
C SER A 82 6.88 -1.93 16.24
N ASP A 83 5.81 -2.47 16.84
CA ASP A 83 5.81 -3.11 18.17
C ASP A 83 5.82 -4.65 18.12
N LYS A 84 5.58 -5.24 16.95
CA LYS A 84 5.46 -6.68 16.76
C LYS A 84 5.80 -7.07 15.34
N ALA A 85 5.89 -8.38 15.08
CA ALA A 85 6.22 -8.90 13.76
C ALA A 85 5.20 -8.45 12.69
N ASP A 86 5.73 -8.19 11.50
CA ASP A 86 4.94 -7.94 10.30
C ASP A 86 3.95 -9.07 10.05
N TYR A 87 2.77 -8.70 9.58
CA TYR A 87 1.73 -9.64 9.19
C TYR A 87 1.62 -9.70 7.67
N LEU A 88 1.47 -10.91 7.15
CA LEU A 88 1.17 -11.16 5.75
C LEU A 88 0.12 -12.26 5.67
N LYS A 89 -0.93 -12.00 4.89
CA LYS A 89 -1.91 -13.00 4.50
C LYS A 89 -2.14 -12.90 3.01
N ILE A 90 -2.11 -14.05 2.37
CA ILE A 90 -2.43 -14.22 0.96
C ILE A 90 -3.64 -15.15 0.90
N ARG A 91 -4.64 -14.79 0.09
CA ARG A 91 -5.81 -15.63 -0.20
C ARG A 91 -5.92 -15.87 -1.69
#